data_AF-A0A934KLZ7-F1
#
_entry.id   AF-A0A934KLZ7-F1
#
_cell.length_a   1.000
_cell.length_b   1.000
_cell.length_c   1.000
_cell.angle_alpha   90.00
_cell.angle_beta   90.00
_cell.angle_gamma   90.00
#
_symmetry.space_group_name_H-M   'P 1'
#
loop_
_entity.id
_entity.type
_entity.pdbx_description
1 polymer ?
#
loop_
_entity_poly.entity_id
_entity_poly.type
_entity_poly.pdbx_seq_one_letter_code
_entity_poly.pdbx_strand_id
1 'polypeptide(L)'
;MRPGTPGYGGAVSTTPSFSEAVSDAVSDAVDDAGGVARAAVAFVRPRLRGVLHEFAFPVSILAGVWAILDARAGSPRVATAIYAATLSACLGVSALYHRGHWSVRVRAWLRRLDHATIFLLIAGTFTPIAVIALTGWLRITTLAVVWGGVVLGNLLNLFWMNGPAALEVAPYIVMGGFGVVLMPHLLGNLGPVGVGLLALGGALYIAGAVIYAKKRPNPWPQTFGFHEIFHSLVIAAAVLQWVVIKHWVLPAG
;
A
#
# COMPACT_ATOMS: atom_id res chain seq x y z
N MET A 1 -73.81 -28.67 -33.84
CA MET A 1 -72.48 -28.91 -33.22
C MET A 1 -71.53 -29.43 -34.30
N ARG A 2 -70.55 -28.62 -34.71
CA ARG A 2 -69.38 -29.03 -35.49
C ARG A 2 -68.13 -28.70 -34.66
N PRO A 3 -67.14 -29.60 -34.56
CA PRO A 3 -66.00 -29.42 -33.66
C PRO A 3 -64.97 -28.43 -34.24
N GLY A 4 -64.44 -27.57 -33.37
CA GLY A 4 -63.34 -26.64 -33.68
C GLY A 4 -61.99 -27.35 -33.63
N THR A 5 -61.15 -27.07 -34.62
CA THR A 5 -59.73 -27.46 -34.66
C THR A 5 -58.88 -26.44 -33.90
N PRO A 6 -57.94 -26.84 -33.02
CA PRO A 6 -57.00 -25.93 -32.39
C PRO A 6 -55.88 -25.55 -33.35
N GLY A 7 -55.66 -24.25 -33.55
CA GLY A 7 -54.52 -23.72 -34.29
C GLY A 7 -53.24 -23.81 -33.45
N TYR A 8 -52.33 -24.70 -33.84
CA TYR A 8 -50.94 -24.67 -33.40
C TYR A 8 -50.21 -23.54 -34.15
N GLY A 9 -49.99 -22.41 -33.49
CA GLY A 9 -49.07 -21.37 -33.95
C GLY A 9 -47.63 -21.85 -33.76
N GLY A 10 -47.09 -22.52 -34.76
CA GLY A 10 -45.66 -22.84 -34.81
C GLY A 10 -44.86 -21.56 -35.00
N ALA A 11 -44.06 -21.20 -34.00
CA ALA A 11 -43.02 -20.20 -34.17
C ALA A 11 -42.06 -20.67 -35.27
N VAL A 12 -42.03 -19.97 -36.39
CA VAL A 12 -41.06 -20.20 -37.47
C VAL A 12 -39.69 -19.88 -36.90
N SER A 13 -38.93 -20.93 -36.56
CA SER A 13 -37.50 -20.85 -36.32
C SER A 13 -36.84 -20.46 -37.63
N THR A 14 -36.59 -19.16 -37.81
CA THR A 14 -35.77 -18.66 -38.92
C THR A 14 -34.34 -19.03 -38.62
N THR A 15 -33.82 -20.02 -39.35
CA THR A 15 -32.38 -20.28 -39.37
C THR A 15 -31.65 -19.03 -39.84
N PRO A 16 -30.58 -18.60 -39.16
CA PRO A 16 -29.84 -17.42 -39.56
C PRO A 16 -29.36 -17.60 -41.00
N SER A 17 -29.44 -16.52 -41.77
CA SER A 17 -28.89 -16.51 -43.13
C SER A 17 -27.39 -16.79 -43.07
N PHE A 18 -26.84 -17.35 -44.15
CA PHE A 18 -25.40 -17.63 -44.22
C PHE A 18 -24.55 -16.38 -43.93
N SER A 19 -25.00 -15.19 -44.33
CA SER A 19 -24.33 -13.92 -44.01
C SER A 19 -24.37 -13.55 -42.53
N GLU A 20 -25.49 -13.82 -41.84
CA GLU A 20 -25.61 -13.59 -40.39
C GLU A 20 -24.71 -14.55 -39.62
N ALA A 21 -24.73 -15.84 -39.97
CA ALA A 21 -23.86 -16.84 -39.35
C ALA A 21 -22.36 -16.51 -39.53
N VAL A 22 -21.96 -15.97 -40.69
CA VAL A 22 -20.58 -15.50 -40.93
C VAL A 22 -20.28 -14.23 -40.14
N SER A 23 -21.21 -13.27 -40.07
CA SER A 23 -21.04 -12.03 -39.29
C SER A 23 -20.87 -12.31 -37.80
N ASP A 24 -21.70 -13.19 -37.23
CA ASP A 24 -21.66 -13.58 -35.82
C ASP A 24 -20.33 -14.30 -35.51
N ALA A 25 -19.93 -15.26 -36.35
CA ALA A 25 -18.66 -15.96 -36.19
C ALA A 25 -17.44 -15.02 -36.27
N VAL A 26 -17.50 -13.98 -37.12
CA VAL A 26 -16.44 -12.95 -37.19
C VAL A 26 -16.45 -12.06 -35.94
N SER A 27 -17.63 -11.69 -35.44
CA SER A 27 -17.76 -10.89 -34.20
C SER A 27 -17.20 -11.65 -33.00
N ASP A 28 -17.57 -12.92 -32.83
CA ASP A 28 -17.09 -13.78 -31.74
C ASP A 28 -15.56 -13.93 -31.80
N ALA A 29 -15.00 -14.16 -32.99
CA ALA A 29 -13.55 -14.27 -33.16
C ALA A 29 -12.81 -12.96 -32.82
N VAL A 30 -13.38 -11.80 -33.16
CA VAL A 30 -12.83 -10.48 -32.82
C VAL A 30 -12.89 -10.24 -31.31
N ASP A 31 -14.00 -10.62 -30.66
CA ASP A 31 -14.17 -10.48 -29.21
C ASP A 31 -13.22 -11.40 -28.44
N ASP A 32 -13.05 -12.64 -28.88
CA ASP A 32 -12.08 -13.60 -28.33
C ASP A 32 -10.64 -13.10 -28.48
N ALA A 33 -10.25 -12.62 -29.68
CA ALA A 33 -8.94 -12.04 -29.90
C ALA A 33 -8.72 -10.79 -29.03
N GLY A 34 -9.74 -9.94 -28.89
CA GLY A 34 -9.75 -8.80 -27.97
C GLY A 34 -9.65 -9.21 -26.51
N GLY A 35 -10.24 -10.34 -26.12
CA GLY A 35 -10.14 -10.95 -24.79
C GLY A 35 -8.72 -11.44 -24.49
N VAL A 36 -8.11 -12.17 -25.42
CA VAL A 36 -6.72 -12.66 -25.32
C VAL A 36 -5.74 -11.48 -25.26
N ALA A 37 -5.93 -10.45 -26.10
CA ALA A 37 -5.10 -9.26 -26.07
C ALA A 37 -5.22 -8.50 -24.73
N ARG A 38 -6.44 -8.33 -24.20
CA ARG A 38 -6.66 -7.72 -22.88
C ARG A 38 -6.02 -8.53 -21.75
N ALA A 39 -6.11 -9.87 -21.81
CA ALA A 39 -5.44 -10.75 -20.87
C ALA A 39 -3.92 -10.61 -20.95
N ALA A 40 -3.34 -10.66 -22.16
CA ALA A 40 -1.90 -10.50 -22.37
C ALA A 40 -1.38 -9.15 -21.85
N VAL A 41 -2.11 -8.06 -22.10
CA VAL A 41 -1.78 -6.73 -21.56
C VAL A 41 -1.84 -6.70 -20.03
N ALA A 42 -2.78 -7.40 -19.40
CA ALA A 42 -2.85 -7.51 -17.94
C ALA A 42 -1.67 -8.28 -17.32
N PHE A 43 -1.00 -9.15 -18.09
CA PHE A 43 0.20 -9.86 -17.65
C PHE A 43 1.50 -9.05 -17.81
N VAL A 44 1.50 -7.96 -18.59
CA VAL A 44 2.69 -7.11 -18.74
C VAL A 44 2.91 -6.29 -17.48
N ARG A 45 4.09 -6.41 -16.90
CA ARG A 45 4.53 -5.60 -15.77
C ARG A 45 4.51 -4.11 -16.15
N PRO A 46 3.85 -3.22 -15.37
CA PRO A 46 3.82 -1.80 -15.70
C PRO A 46 5.22 -1.17 -15.73
N ARG A 47 5.46 -0.25 -16.67
CA ARG A 47 6.76 0.41 -16.88
C ARG A 47 7.26 1.18 -15.66
N LEU A 48 6.36 1.80 -14.89
CA LEU A 48 6.73 2.61 -13.71
C LEU A 48 6.82 1.79 -12.41
N ARG A 49 6.73 0.45 -12.48
CA ARG A 49 6.83 -0.41 -11.30
C ARG A 49 8.15 -0.16 -10.56
N GLY A 50 8.04 0.32 -9.32
CA GLY A 50 9.17 0.63 -8.44
C GLY A 50 9.89 1.95 -8.70
N VAL A 51 9.61 2.65 -9.81
CA VAL A 51 10.29 3.90 -10.19
C VAL A 51 10.02 5.01 -9.17
N LEU A 52 8.79 5.08 -8.66
CA LEU A 52 8.41 6.08 -7.65
C LEU A 52 9.24 5.93 -6.36
N HIS A 53 9.43 4.71 -5.86
CA HIS A 53 10.24 4.46 -4.67
C HIS A 53 11.74 4.64 -4.95
N GLU A 54 12.21 4.36 -6.18
CA GLU A 54 13.58 4.61 -6.61
C GLU A 54 13.95 6.09 -6.51
N PHE A 55 13.07 6.99 -6.96
CA PHE A 55 13.27 8.44 -6.80
C PHE A 55 13.01 8.93 -5.37
N ALA A 56 12.06 8.35 -4.66
CA ALA A 56 11.74 8.75 -3.29
C ALA A 56 12.85 8.38 -2.29
N PHE A 57 13.61 7.31 -2.54
CA PHE A 57 14.68 6.84 -1.66
C PHE A 57 15.80 7.88 -1.39
N PRO A 58 16.47 8.47 -2.39
CA PRO A 58 17.47 9.51 -2.12
C PRO A 58 16.84 10.75 -1.46
N VAL A 59 15.61 11.11 -1.83
CA VAL A 59 14.88 12.21 -1.19
C VAL A 59 14.62 11.91 0.29
N SER A 60 14.27 10.67 0.65
CA SER A 60 14.03 10.30 2.04
C SER A 60 15.30 10.32 2.88
N ILE A 61 16.45 10.00 2.29
CA ILE A 61 17.74 10.13 2.98
C ILE A 61 17.99 11.59 3.32
N LEU A 62 17.87 12.50 2.35
CA LEU A 62 18.10 13.94 2.56
C LEU A 62 17.10 14.52 3.57
N ALA A 63 15.81 14.21 3.43
CA ALA A 63 14.77 14.64 4.36
C ALA A 63 14.98 14.06 5.77
N GLY A 64 15.42 12.80 5.87
CA GLY A 64 15.74 12.16 7.14
C GLY A 64 16.94 12.79 7.84
N VAL A 65 18.03 13.04 7.10
CA VAL A 65 19.20 13.76 7.63
C VAL A 65 18.81 15.15 8.13
N TRP A 66 18.01 15.89 7.36
CA TRP A 66 17.52 17.19 7.78
C TRP A 66 16.73 17.11 9.11
N ALA A 67 15.80 16.17 9.23
CA ALA A 67 15.07 15.99 10.49
C ALA A 67 15.98 15.62 11.67
N ILE A 68 16.99 14.76 11.46
CA ILE A 68 17.96 14.36 12.49
C ILE A 68 18.78 15.56 13.00
N LEU A 69 19.22 16.43 12.08
CA LEU A 69 20.03 17.60 12.42
C LEU A 69 19.24 18.62 13.25
N ASP A 70 17.95 18.79 12.95
CA ASP A 70 17.07 19.69 13.69
C ASP A 70 16.59 19.09 15.03
N ALA A 71 16.72 17.78 15.23
CA ALA A 71 16.35 17.13 16.47
C ALA A 71 17.35 17.44 17.61
N ARG A 72 16.79 17.75 18.80
CA ARG A 72 17.56 17.94 20.04
C ARG A 72 18.40 16.70 20.35
N ALA A 73 19.62 16.90 20.87
CA ALA A 73 20.52 15.82 21.24
C ALA A 73 19.90 14.87 22.28
N GLY A 74 20.32 13.60 22.27
CA GLY A 74 19.79 12.56 23.15
C GLY A 74 18.68 11.73 22.49
N SER A 75 17.67 11.34 23.28
CA SER A 75 16.60 10.47 22.82
C SER A 75 15.77 11.01 21.63
N PRO A 76 15.48 12.33 21.49
CA PRO A 76 14.75 12.83 20.32
C PRO A 76 15.50 12.59 19.01
N ARG A 77 16.82 12.85 18.98
CA ARG A 77 17.67 12.60 17.81
C ARG A 77 17.76 11.13 17.46
N VAL A 78 17.91 10.25 18.45
CA VAL A 78 17.94 8.79 18.22
C VAL A 78 16.60 8.31 17.66
N ALA A 79 15.48 8.74 18.24
CA ALA A 79 14.15 8.39 17.76
C ALA A 79 13.90 8.86 16.31
N THR A 80 14.38 10.06 15.99
CA THR A 80 14.30 10.63 14.63
C THR A 80 15.21 9.89 13.66
N ALA A 81 16.38 9.43 14.10
CA ALA A 81 17.28 8.61 13.29
C ALA A 81 16.67 7.24 12.96
N ILE A 82 15.98 6.61 13.92
CA ILE A 82 15.23 5.37 13.71
C ILE A 82 14.14 5.58 12.65
N TYR A 83 13.37 6.66 12.75
CA TYR A 83 12.40 7.04 11.72
C TYR A 83 13.04 7.20 10.33
N ALA A 84 14.11 7.99 10.22
CA ALA A 84 14.79 8.24 8.96
C ALA A 84 15.35 6.95 8.32
N ALA A 85 15.94 6.08 9.14
CA ALA A 85 16.51 4.81 8.69
C ALA A 85 15.41 3.85 8.18
N THR A 86 14.30 3.73 8.91
CA THR A 86 13.19 2.84 8.53
C THR A 86 12.44 3.34 7.29
N LEU A 87 12.23 4.65 7.15
CA LEU A 87 11.69 5.26 5.92
C LEU A 87 12.57 4.97 4.71
N SER A 88 13.87 5.23 4.85
CA SER A 88 14.83 5.00 3.76
C SER A 88 14.96 3.51 3.43
N ALA A 89 14.94 2.63 4.44
CA ALA A 89 14.93 1.20 4.21
C ALA A 89 13.68 0.75 3.45
N CYS A 90 12.50 1.26 3.79
CA CYS A 90 11.26 0.91 3.10
C CYS A 90 11.28 1.31 1.63
N LEU A 91 11.63 2.56 1.33
CA LEU A 91 11.68 3.04 -0.05
C LEU A 91 12.81 2.37 -0.84
N GLY A 92 13.99 2.21 -0.23
CA GLY A 92 15.16 1.61 -0.87
C GLY A 92 15.00 0.12 -1.16
N VAL A 93 14.51 -0.66 -0.19
CA VAL A 93 14.26 -2.10 -0.40
C VAL A 93 13.15 -2.30 -1.43
N SER A 94 12.10 -1.49 -1.40
CA SER A 94 11.02 -1.58 -2.38
C SER A 94 11.47 -1.23 -3.79
N ALA A 95 12.28 -0.18 -3.94
CA ALA A 95 12.95 0.15 -5.19
C ALA A 95 13.82 -1.02 -5.67
N LEU A 96 14.68 -1.57 -4.81
CA LEU A 96 15.57 -2.67 -5.16
C LEU A 96 14.80 -3.93 -5.60
N TYR A 97 13.76 -4.31 -4.83
CA TYR A 97 12.90 -5.45 -5.13
C TYR A 97 12.26 -5.32 -6.51
N HIS A 98 11.74 -4.14 -6.83
CA HIS A 98 11.04 -3.93 -8.09
C HIS A 98 11.99 -3.65 -9.27
N ARG A 99 13.07 -2.89 -9.11
CA ARG A 99 13.86 -2.44 -10.26
C ARG A 99 14.85 -3.49 -10.76
N GLY A 100 15.28 -4.42 -9.90
CA GLY A 100 16.29 -5.40 -10.29
C GLY A 100 15.80 -6.64 -11.04
N HIS A 101 16.72 -7.22 -11.82
CA HIS A 101 16.58 -8.50 -12.50
C HIS A 101 17.19 -9.62 -11.65
N TRP A 102 16.38 -10.11 -10.70
CA TRP A 102 16.82 -11.06 -9.69
C TRP A 102 16.51 -12.51 -10.06
N SER A 103 17.38 -13.43 -9.65
CA SER A 103 17.05 -14.86 -9.62
C SER A 103 15.82 -15.12 -8.74
N VAL A 104 15.12 -16.24 -8.98
CA VAL A 104 13.89 -16.60 -8.24
C VAL A 104 14.12 -16.57 -6.72
N ARG A 105 15.26 -17.09 -6.26
CA ARG A 105 15.64 -17.11 -4.83
C ARG A 105 15.82 -15.70 -4.27
N VAL A 106 16.56 -14.84 -4.96
CA VAL A 106 16.83 -13.46 -4.52
C VAL A 106 15.53 -12.64 -4.52
N ARG A 107 14.71 -12.77 -5.57
CA ARG A 107 13.40 -12.12 -5.65
C ARG A 107 12.48 -12.53 -4.50
N ALA A 108 12.49 -13.79 -4.10
CA ALA A 108 11.69 -14.28 -2.99
C ALA A 108 12.13 -13.68 -1.65
N TRP A 109 13.43 -13.50 -1.43
CA TRP A 109 13.97 -12.83 -0.23
C TRP A 109 13.69 -11.34 -0.23
N LEU A 110 13.93 -10.64 -1.34
CA LEU A 110 13.63 -9.22 -1.48
C LEU A 110 12.15 -8.91 -1.28
N ARG A 111 11.24 -9.80 -1.71
CA ARG A 111 9.81 -9.67 -1.40
C ARG A 111 9.54 -9.73 0.11
N ARG A 112 10.22 -10.63 0.84
CA ARG A 112 10.08 -10.69 2.31
C ARG A 112 10.57 -9.40 2.94
N LEU A 113 11.73 -8.92 2.50
CA LEU A 113 12.32 -7.67 3.01
C LEU A 113 11.41 -6.47 2.70
N ASP A 114 10.86 -6.38 1.50
CA ASP A 114 9.92 -5.33 1.10
C ASP A 114 8.71 -5.29 2.06
N HIS A 115 8.07 -6.42 2.31
CA HIS A 115 6.98 -6.51 3.29
C HIS A 115 7.46 -6.20 4.73
N ALA A 116 8.64 -6.68 5.11
CA ALA A 116 9.22 -6.46 6.44
C ALA A 116 9.43 -4.96 6.75
N THR A 117 9.88 -4.22 5.74
CA THR A 117 10.15 -2.78 5.89
C THR A 117 8.90 -1.94 6.12
N ILE A 118 7.71 -2.42 5.76
CA ILE A 118 6.46 -1.71 6.05
C ILE A 118 6.21 -1.71 7.56
N PHE A 119 6.39 -2.86 8.25
CA PHE A 119 6.28 -2.92 9.72
C PHE A 119 7.30 -1.99 10.39
N LEU A 120 8.54 -2.01 9.89
CA LEU A 120 9.61 -1.13 10.39
C LEU A 120 9.27 0.34 10.19
N LEU A 121 8.73 0.74 9.02
CA LEU A 121 8.34 2.12 8.76
C LEU A 121 7.21 2.57 9.68
N ILE A 122 6.20 1.74 9.91
CA ILE A 122 5.11 2.08 10.84
C ILE A 122 5.70 2.33 12.24
N ALA A 123 6.46 1.37 12.79
CA ALA A 123 7.08 1.54 14.10
C ALA A 123 8.07 2.72 14.17
N GLY A 124 8.86 2.90 13.12
CA GLY A 124 9.79 4.02 12.98
C GLY A 124 9.07 5.37 12.98
N THR A 125 7.90 5.48 12.34
CA THR A 125 7.07 6.69 12.35
C THR A 125 6.52 7.00 13.74
N PHE A 126 6.04 5.98 14.46
CA PHE A 126 5.55 6.14 15.83
C PHE A 126 6.66 6.43 16.84
N THR A 127 7.91 6.06 16.57
CA THR A 127 9.02 6.18 17.53
C THR A 127 9.31 7.64 17.94
N PRO A 128 9.54 8.62 17.04
CA PRO A 128 9.70 10.01 17.44
C PRO A 128 8.42 10.60 18.05
N ILE A 129 7.23 10.22 17.57
CA ILE A 129 5.95 10.66 18.15
C ILE A 129 5.87 10.21 19.62
N ALA A 130 6.18 8.95 19.91
CA ALA A 130 6.11 8.41 21.27
C ALA A 130 7.20 8.98 22.18
N VAL A 131 8.43 9.09 21.68
CA VAL A 131 9.57 9.55 22.48
C VAL A 131 9.46 11.04 22.82
N ILE A 132 8.93 11.85 21.90
CA ILE A 132 8.96 13.31 22.00
C ILE A 132 7.59 13.87 22.43
N ALA A 133 6.50 13.42 21.80
CA ALA A 133 5.17 14.01 22.00
C ALA A 133 4.29 13.24 23.00
N LEU A 134 4.77 12.14 23.61
CA LEU A 134 4.02 11.38 24.61
C LEU A 134 4.83 11.20 25.90
N THR A 135 4.13 11.02 27.02
CA THR A 135 4.73 10.84 28.34
C THR A 135 4.11 9.64 29.07
N GLY A 136 4.74 9.24 30.18
CA GLY A 136 4.24 8.20 31.07
C GLY A 136 4.02 6.85 30.37
N TRP A 137 2.92 6.19 30.75
CA TRP A 137 2.55 4.87 30.25
C TRP A 137 2.23 4.88 28.75
N LEU A 138 1.65 5.96 28.23
CA LEU A 138 1.22 6.02 26.84
C LEU A 138 2.40 5.94 25.87
N ARG A 139 3.53 6.59 26.20
CA ARG A 139 4.80 6.44 25.48
C ARG A 139 5.29 4.99 25.45
N ILE A 140 5.32 4.34 26.62
CA ILE A 140 5.83 2.97 26.77
C ILE A 140 4.93 2.00 26.00
N THR A 141 3.61 2.10 26.17
CA THR A 141 2.63 1.27 25.45
C THR A 141 2.72 1.48 23.95
N THR A 142 2.89 2.71 23.48
CA THR A 142 3.07 2.99 22.05
C THR A 142 4.27 2.25 21.50
N LEU A 143 5.43 2.39 22.14
CA LEU A 143 6.66 1.72 21.71
C LEU A 143 6.51 0.19 21.77
N ALA A 144 5.92 -0.35 22.83
CA ALA A 144 5.70 -1.79 22.97
C ALA A 144 4.77 -2.34 21.89
N VAL A 145 3.67 -1.67 21.59
CA VAL A 145 2.71 -2.09 20.56
C VAL A 145 3.37 -2.08 19.17
N VAL A 146 4.04 -1.00 18.80
CA VAL A 146 4.57 -0.88 17.44
C VAL A 146 5.80 -1.76 17.22
N TRP A 147 6.72 -1.86 18.19
CA TRP A 147 7.89 -2.74 18.05
C TRP A 147 7.55 -4.22 18.29
N GLY A 148 6.58 -4.52 19.16
CA GLY A 148 5.99 -5.85 19.24
C GLY A 148 5.33 -6.28 17.93
N GLY A 149 4.63 -5.36 17.26
CA GLY A 149 4.09 -5.54 15.93
C GLY A 149 5.15 -5.80 14.86
N VAL A 150 6.30 -5.14 14.92
CA VAL A 150 7.48 -5.43 14.07
C VAL A 150 7.96 -6.86 14.28
N VAL A 151 8.12 -7.30 15.53
CA VAL A 151 8.57 -8.67 15.83
C VAL A 151 7.55 -9.68 15.29
N LEU A 152 6.28 -9.53 15.66
CA LEU A 152 5.22 -10.44 15.25
C LEU A 152 5.05 -10.49 13.73
N GLY A 153 4.93 -9.33 13.08
CA GLY A 153 4.74 -9.22 11.63
C GLY A 153 5.90 -9.80 10.84
N ASN A 154 7.14 -9.58 11.28
CA ASN A 154 8.31 -10.16 10.62
C ASN A 154 8.46 -11.66 10.86
N LEU A 155 8.12 -12.18 12.03
CA LEU A 155 8.08 -13.63 12.26
C LEU A 155 7.06 -14.30 11.33
N LEU A 156 5.84 -13.73 11.22
CA LEU A 156 4.81 -14.24 10.30
C LEU A 156 5.27 -14.18 8.83
N ASN A 157 5.89 -13.08 8.41
CA ASN A 157 6.41 -12.93 7.05
C ASN A 157 7.57 -13.91 6.73
N LEU A 158 8.47 -14.14 7.68
CA LEU A 158 9.61 -15.03 7.49
C LEU A 158 9.21 -16.51 7.50
N PHE A 159 8.37 -16.92 8.46
CA PHE A 159 8.04 -18.33 8.68
C PHE A 159 6.74 -18.77 8.01
N TRP A 160 5.81 -17.86 7.72
CA TRP A 160 4.47 -18.19 7.23
C TRP A 160 3.99 -17.31 6.06
N MET A 161 4.85 -17.14 5.06
CA MET A 161 4.57 -16.32 3.85
C MET A 161 3.27 -16.69 3.10
N ASN A 162 2.81 -17.95 3.17
CA ASN A 162 1.59 -18.40 2.49
C ASN A 162 0.43 -18.65 3.49
N GLY A 163 0.45 -17.96 4.63
CA GLY A 163 -0.59 -18.09 5.66
C GLY A 163 -1.92 -17.44 5.28
N PRO A 164 -2.95 -17.60 6.12
CA PRO A 164 -4.22 -16.91 5.94
C PRO A 164 -4.02 -15.38 5.87
N ALA A 165 -4.64 -14.72 4.89
CA ALA A 165 -4.51 -13.28 4.68
C ALA A 165 -4.86 -12.46 5.95
N ALA A 166 -5.79 -12.94 6.78
CA ALA A 166 -6.14 -12.29 8.04
C ALA A 166 -4.96 -12.19 9.02
N LEU A 167 -4.11 -13.23 9.11
CA LEU A 167 -2.94 -13.22 9.99
C LEU A 167 -1.83 -12.33 9.44
N GLU A 168 -1.68 -12.26 8.11
CA GLU A 168 -0.73 -11.35 7.48
C GLU A 168 -1.11 -9.88 7.73
N VAL A 169 -2.42 -9.56 7.66
CA VAL A 169 -2.91 -8.18 7.78
C VAL A 169 -3.05 -7.74 9.25
N ALA A 170 -3.26 -8.67 10.19
CA ALA A 170 -3.55 -8.35 11.59
C ALA A 170 -2.54 -7.41 12.28
N PRO A 171 -1.21 -7.59 12.18
CA PRO A 171 -0.26 -6.69 12.81
C PRO A 171 -0.37 -5.25 12.27
N TYR A 172 -0.67 -5.07 10.98
CA TYR A 172 -0.91 -3.75 10.41
C TYR A 172 -2.14 -3.07 10.99
N ILE A 173 -3.23 -3.81 11.19
CA ILE A 173 -4.47 -3.29 11.78
C ILE A 173 -4.21 -2.86 13.23
N VAL A 174 -3.52 -3.70 14.01
CA VAL A 174 -3.22 -3.38 15.41
C VAL A 174 -2.35 -2.12 15.51
N MET A 175 -1.27 -2.05 14.72
CA MET A 175 -0.35 -0.91 14.75
C MET A 175 -1.01 0.37 14.24
N GLY A 176 -1.70 0.31 13.09
CA GLY A 176 -2.38 1.45 12.50
C GLY A 176 -3.58 1.92 13.33
N GLY A 177 -4.37 0.99 13.86
CA GLY A 177 -5.51 1.26 14.74
C GLY A 177 -5.07 1.90 16.06
N PHE A 178 -3.93 1.48 16.62
CA PHE A 178 -3.36 2.14 17.79
C PHE A 178 -3.03 3.61 17.52
N GLY A 179 -2.62 3.95 16.29
CA GLY A 179 -2.48 5.34 15.86
C GLY A 179 -3.76 6.17 16.03
N VAL A 180 -4.92 5.60 15.69
CA VAL A 180 -6.21 6.27 15.86
C VAL A 180 -6.49 6.55 17.35
N VAL A 181 -6.18 5.61 18.23
CA VAL A 181 -6.32 5.76 19.70
C VAL A 181 -5.43 6.89 20.24
N LEU A 182 -4.27 7.12 19.62
CA LEU A 182 -3.36 8.20 20.03
C LEU A 182 -3.84 9.60 19.62
N MET A 183 -4.69 9.74 18.60
CA MET A 183 -5.04 11.05 18.03
C MET A 183 -5.57 12.06 19.06
N PRO A 184 -6.51 11.71 19.97
CA PRO A 184 -6.98 12.65 20.99
C PRO A 184 -5.88 13.09 21.95
N HIS A 185 -4.96 12.17 22.29
CA HIS A 185 -3.85 12.43 23.20
C HIS A 185 -2.78 13.33 22.57
N LEU A 186 -2.68 13.33 21.23
CA LEU A 186 -1.73 14.15 20.48
C LEU A 186 -2.23 15.58 20.24
N LEU A 187 -3.52 15.88 20.44
CA LEU A 187 -4.08 17.22 20.21
C LEU A 187 -3.41 18.28 21.08
N GLY A 188 -3.10 17.96 22.34
CA GLY A 188 -2.46 18.91 23.26
C GLY A 188 -1.03 19.30 22.84
N ASN A 189 -0.31 18.39 22.18
CA ASN A 189 1.10 18.60 21.83
C ASN A 189 1.31 18.99 20.36
N LEU A 190 0.49 18.49 19.45
CA LEU A 190 0.61 18.72 18.00
C LEU A 190 -0.45 19.70 17.46
N GLY A 191 -1.46 20.05 18.27
CA GLY A 191 -2.58 20.86 17.81
C GLY A 191 -3.45 20.17 16.74
N PRO A 192 -4.57 20.81 16.34
CA PRO A 192 -5.51 20.23 15.39
C PRO A 192 -4.91 20.04 13.99
N VAL A 193 -4.02 20.93 13.55
CA VAL A 193 -3.39 20.84 12.23
C VAL A 193 -2.42 19.65 12.16
N GLY A 194 -1.55 19.50 13.16
CA GLY A 194 -0.60 18.38 13.21
C GLY A 194 -1.32 17.03 13.27
N VAL A 195 -2.36 16.92 14.11
CA VAL A 195 -3.20 15.71 14.18
C VAL A 195 -3.97 15.47 12.88
N GLY A 196 -4.50 16.51 12.23
CA GLY A 196 -5.19 16.40 10.94
C GLY A 196 -4.28 15.87 9.83
N LEU A 197 -3.03 16.33 9.78
CA LEU A 197 -2.03 15.84 8.82
C LEU A 197 -1.63 14.38 9.10
N LEU A 198 -1.48 14.00 10.38
CA LEU A 198 -1.25 12.59 10.77
C LEU A 198 -2.40 11.69 10.32
N ALA A 199 -3.63 12.13 10.58
CA ALA A 199 -4.84 11.40 10.20
C ALA A 199 -4.96 11.26 8.69
N LEU A 200 -4.69 12.33 7.93
CA LEU A 200 -4.66 12.30 6.47
C LEU A 200 -3.59 11.33 5.95
N GLY A 201 -2.36 11.37 6.49
CA GLY A 201 -1.31 10.42 6.14
C GLY A 201 -1.72 8.97 6.41
N GLY A 202 -2.32 8.70 7.57
CA GLY A 202 -2.89 7.39 7.90
C GLY A 202 -3.98 6.95 6.92
N ALA A 203 -4.88 7.86 6.54
CA ALA A 203 -5.94 7.58 5.57
C ALA A 203 -5.38 7.26 4.18
N LEU A 204 -4.32 7.95 3.74
CA LEU A 204 -3.64 7.65 2.48
C LEU A 204 -2.99 6.26 2.48
N TYR A 205 -2.35 5.85 3.60
CA TYR A 205 -1.83 4.49 3.74
C TYR A 205 -2.94 3.44 3.62
N ILE A 206 -4.07 3.65 4.30
CA ILE A 206 -5.23 2.73 4.24
C ILE A 206 -5.80 2.68 2.83
N ALA A 207 -6.01 3.84 2.19
CA ALA A 207 -6.51 3.91 0.82
C ALA A 207 -5.59 3.16 -0.16
N GLY A 208 -4.28 3.34 -0.01
CA GLY A 208 -3.27 2.59 -0.78
C GLY A 208 -3.39 1.08 -0.56
N ALA A 209 -3.44 0.63 0.69
CA ALA A 209 -3.57 -0.79 1.02
C ALA A 209 -4.85 -1.42 0.44
N VAL A 210 -5.97 -0.68 0.48
CA VAL A 210 -7.25 -1.12 -0.11
C VAL A 210 -7.15 -1.23 -1.65
N ILE A 211 -6.53 -0.25 -2.31
CA ILE A 211 -6.31 -0.28 -3.77
C ILE A 211 -5.41 -1.46 -4.16
N TYR A 212 -4.34 -1.69 -3.39
CA TYR A 212 -3.44 -2.82 -3.59
C TYR A 212 -4.17 -4.15 -3.45
N ALA A 213 -4.97 -4.32 -2.39
CA ALA A 213 -5.75 -5.53 -2.14
C ALA A 213 -6.81 -5.78 -3.23
N LYS A 214 -7.52 -4.73 -3.66
CA LYS A 214 -8.54 -4.81 -4.73
C LYS A 214 -7.96 -4.93 -6.13
N LYS A 215 -6.66 -4.65 -6.30
CA LYS A 215 -5.96 -4.58 -7.60
C LYS A 215 -6.65 -3.66 -8.62
N ARG A 216 -7.32 -2.61 -8.12
CA ARG A 216 -8.08 -1.62 -8.90
C ARG A 216 -8.05 -0.25 -8.18
N PRO A 217 -8.08 0.88 -8.93
CA PRO A 217 -8.21 0.97 -10.38
C PRO A 217 -6.88 0.72 -11.14
N ASN A 218 -6.97 0.46 -12.44
CA ASN A 218 -5.83 0.32 -13.36
C ASN A 218 -5.98 1.31 -14.51
N PRO A 219 -5.70 2.61 -14.29
CA PRO A 219 -5.96 3.64 -15.29
C PRO A 219 -5.13 3.41 -16.55
N TRP A 220 -3.86 3.01 -16.39
CA TRP A 220 -2.98 2.66 -17.51
C TRP A 220 -2.21 1.37 -17.21
N PRO A 221 -2.78 0.18 -17.49
CA PRO A 221 -2.23 -1.10 -17.07
C PRO A 221 -0.76 -1.35 -17.46
N GLN A 222 -0.30 -0.78 -18.58
CA GLN A 222 1.07 -0.95 -19.07
C GLN A 222 2.07 0.05 -18.47
N THR A 223 1.61 1.16 -17.90
CA THR A 223 2.49 2.25 -17.43
C THR A 223 2.31 2.54 -15.95
N PHE A 224 1.06 2.72 -15.51
CA PHE A 224 0.67 3.15 -14.17
C PHE A 224 -0.65 2.50 -13.77
N GLY A 225 -0.56 1.38 -13.06
CA GLY A 225 -1.70 0.60 -12.56
C GLY A 225 -1.92 0.79 -11.06
N PHE A 226 -2.68 -0.13 -10.45
CA PHE A 226 -3.05 -0.12 -9.04
C PHE A 226 -1.83 -0.07 -8.11
N HIS A 227 -0.72 -0.69 -8.51
CA HIS A 227 0.50 -0.78 -7.69
C HIS A 227 1.24 0.56 -7.68
N GLU A 228 1.25 1.26 -8.80
CA GLU A 228 1.85 2.58 -8.92
C GLU A 228 1.00 3.63 -8.18
N ILE A 229 -0.33 3.48 -8.19
CA ILE A 229 -1.23 4.27 -7.33
C ILE A 229 -0.91 4.00 -5.86
N PHE A 230 -0.78 2.73 -5.47
CA PHE A 230 -0.38 2.36 -4.11
C PHE A 230 0.94 3.03 -3.70
N HIS A 231 2.00 2.90 -4.50
CA HIS A 231 3.28 3.58 -4.22
C HIS A 231 3.14 5.10 -4.11
N SER A 232 2.33 5.72 -4.97
CA SER A 232 2.09 7.17 -4.92
C SER A 232 1.45 7.58 -3.61
N LEU A 233 0.45 6.84 -3.14
CA LEU A 233 -0.22 7.09 -1.86
C LEU A 233 0.71 6.83 -0.66
N VAL A 234 1.55 5.81 -0.72
CA VAL A 234 2.59 5.54 0.28
C VAL A 234 3.58 6.69 0.39
N ILE A 235 4.04 7.24 -0.75
CA ILE A 235 4.94 8.40 -0.76
C ILE A 235 4.24 9.64 -0.22
N ALA A 236 3.03 9.94 -0.68
CA ALA A 236 2.27 11.09 -0.20
C ALA A 236 2.02 11.02 1.31
N ALA A 237 1.66 9.84 1.82
CA ALA A 237 1.54 9.57 3.24
C ALA A 237 2.88 9.79 3.96
N ALA A 238 3.99 9.24 3.46
CA ALA A 238 5.31 9.40 4.06
C ALA A 238 5.76 10.87 4.12
N VAL A 239 5.44 11.67 3.09
CA VAL A 239 5.69 13.13 3.07
C VAL A 239 4.90 13.81 4.18
N LEU A 240 3.60 13.51 4.34
CA LEU A 240 2.79 14.07 5.42
C LEU A 240 3.34 13.67 6.80
N GLN A 241 3.72 12.41 6.99
CA GLN A 241 4.31 11.94 8.25
C GLN A 241 5.62 12.67 8.54
N TRP A 242 6.49 12.83 7.53
CA TRP A 242 7.74 13.59 7.66
C TRP A 242 7.46 15.04 8.05
N VAL A 243 6.49 15.70 7.39
CA VAL A 243 6.08 17.09 7.67
C VAL A 243 5.60 17.23 9.12
N VAL A 244 4.75 16.31 9.62
CA VAL A 244 4.31 16.32 11.02
C VAL A 244 5.50 16.14 11.96
N ILE A 245 6.35 15.14 11.71
CA ILE A 245 7.51 14.89 12.56
C ILE A 245 8.38 16.16 12.63
N LYS A 246 8.69 16.74 11.47
CA LYS A 246 9.58 17.89 11.35
C LYS A 246 9.06 19.16 12.02
N HIS A 247 7.77 19.46 11.85
CA HIS A 247 7.22 20.78 12.19
C HIS A 247 6.29 20.79 13.41
N TRP A 248 5.85 19.62 13.90
CA TRP A 248 5.00 19.52 15.09
C TRP A 248 5.59 18.61 16.17
N VAL A 249 6.20 17.48 15.80
CA VAL A 249 6.78 16.57 16.81
C VAL A 249 8.11 17.10 17.34
N LEU A 250 9.07 17.44 16.47
CA LEU A 250 10.38 17.93 16.93
C LEU A 250 10.29 19.19 17.80
N PRO A 251 9.43 20.19 17.51
CA PRO A 251 9.29 21.37 18.36
C PRO A 251 8.60 21.12 19.70
N ALA A 252 7.91 20.00 19.88
CA ALA A 252 7.24 19.65 21.14
C ALA A 252 8.19 19.11 22.22
N GLY A 253 9.47 18.86 21.87
CA GLY A 253 10.49 18.20 22.69
C GLY A 253 11.52 19.08 23.36
#